data_AF-Q4T7E6-F1
#
_entry.id   AF-Q4T7E6-F1
#
_cell.length_a   1.000
_cell.length_b   1.000
_cell.length_c   1.000
_cell.angle_alpha   90.00
_cell.angle_beta   90.00
_cell.angle_gamma   90.00
#
_symmetry.space_group_name_H-M   'P 1'
#
loop_
_entity.id
_entity.type
_entity.pdbx_description
1 polymer ?
#
loop_
_entity_poly.entity_id
_entity_poly.type
_entity_poly.pdbx_seq_one_letter_code
_entity_poly.pdbx_strand_id
1 'polypeptide(L)'
;LLLLLASCCLVSLLLSAYFLFTNSSPAMQIGQFPEPACSQPLSLSPYHHLPHPYPPNPPHIHVHTDPVVLVLVESQYSQLGQDIVAILESVHYQFQMEIASGKGDLPPLTEKGRGRYSLIIYENLLKYSNVDTWNRQLLHQYCTEYRVGIIGFYRSTENSPHLLKLRGLPVVLRTNQVLWDCCVVSSSPLLHLTKPGTDRGALPGEDWTTFSSNHSSYQAVLQARSKDGVGASSGDNQESGFNLGLQATVMQDMGLYDGVRRVLFGKGLGYWLHKLILVDAISYLTDRKLTLGLDRHILVDIDDIFVGKEGTRMTAKDVKALLETQRQLRSQISNFTFNLGFSGKFYHTGTAEEDEGDDLLLKYVDDFWWFPHMWSHMQPHLFHNESSLLEQMVLNKECALEHNIPVDMGYAVAPHHSGVYPVHQQLYKAWRRVWNIQVTSTEEYPHLKPARYRKGFIHNSIMV
;
A
#
# COMPACT_ATOMS: atom_id res chain seq x y z
N LEU A 1 -29.72 11.38 35.08
CA LEU A 1 -28.39 11.42 34.46
C LEU A 1 -27.88 10.01 34.12
N LEU A 2 -27.76 9.10 35.09
CA LEU A 2 -27.35 7.69 34.86
C LEU A 2 -28.24 6.93 33.86
N LEU A 3 -29.56 7.08 33.94
CA LEU A 3 -30.50 6.47 32.98
C LEU A 3 -30.35 7.04 31.55
N LEU A 4 -29.98 8.32 31.44
CA LEU A 4 -29.77 8.98 30.15
C LEU A 4 -28.47 8.49 29.50
N LEU A 5 -27.40 8.36 30.30
CA LEU A 5 -26.12 7.77 29.90
C LEU A 5 -26.26 6.31 29.47
N ALA A 6 -27.00 5.51 30.24
CA ALA A 6 -27.28 4.11 29.90
C ALA A 6 -28.05 3.99 28.57
N SER A 7 -29.04 4.87 28.35
CA SER A 7 -29.79 4.94 27.09
C SER A 7 -28.91 5.34 25.92
N CYS A 8 -28.06 6.36 26.05
CA CYS A 8 -27.12 6.78 25.00
C CYS A 8 -26.10 5.67 24.67
N CYS A 9 -25.60 4.94 25.67
CA CYS A 9 -24.72 3.80 25.43
C CYS A 9 -25.42 2.67 24.68
N LEU A 10 -26.67 2.35 25.04
CA LEU A 10 -27.46 1.32 24.36
C LEU A 10 -27.73 1.71 22.89
N VAL A 11 -28.06 2.98 22.63
CA VAL A 11 -28.26 3.50 21.27
C VAL A 11 -26.96 3.45 20.47
N SER A 12 -25.82 3.79 21.07
CA SER A 12 -24.51 3.71 20.43
C SER A 12 -24.11 2.26 20.09
N LEU A 13 -24.37 1.32 21.00
CA LEU A 13 -24.13 -0.11 20.76
C LEU A 13 -25.03 -0.66 19.65
N LEU A 14 -26.32 -0.28 19.64
CA LEU A 14 -27.27 -0.69 18.60
C LEU A 14 -26.91 -0.11 17.23
N LEU A 15 -26.50 1.16 17.15
CA LEU A 15 -26.03 1.77 15.92
C LEU A 15 -24.73 1.12 15.43
N SER A 16 -23.79 0.83 16.33
CA SER A 16 -22.53 0.16 15.99
C SER A 16 -22.77 -1.27 15.49
N ALA A 17 -23.65 -2.02 16.15
CA ALA A 17 -24.08 -3.34 15.71
C ALA A 17 -24.81 -3.26 14.35
N TYR A 18 -25.70 -2.29 14.16
CA TYR A 18 -26.38 -2.08 12.88
C TYR A 18 -25.37 -1.80 11.75
N PHE A 19 -24.40 -0.92 11.93
CA PHE A 19 -23.37 -0.65 10.92
C PHE A 19 -22.42 -1.84 10.70
N LEU A 20 -22.12 -2.63 11.74
CA LEU A 20 -21.32 -3.86 11.60
C LEU A 20 -22.07 -4.95 10.83
N PHE A 21 -23.36 -5.16 11.12
CA PHE A 21 -24.16 -6.20 10.47
C PHE A 21 -24.68 -5.81 9.08
N THR A 22 -24.91 -4.51 8.82
CA THR A 22 -25.30 -4.04 7.48
C THR A 22 -24.11 -3.88 6.53
N ASN A 23 -22.89 -3.68 7.05
CA ASN A 23 -21.65 -3.74 6.27
C ASN A 23 -20.98 -5.12 6.29
N SER A 24 -21.71 -6.18 6.67
CA SER A 24 -21.27 -7.55 6.39
C SER A 24 -21.00 -7.65 4.90
N SER A 25 -19.73 -7.73 4.54
CA SER A 25 -19.30 -7.76 3.14
C SER A 25 -20.03 -8.89 2.42
N PRO A 26 -20.52 -8.68 1.18
CA PRO A 26 -20.98 -9.80 0.39
C PRO A 26 -19.85 -10.83 0.30
N ALA A 27 -20.20 -12.10 0.47
CA ALA A 27 -19.30 -13.22 0.24
C ALA A 27 -18.51 -12.97 -1.05
N MET A 28 -17.19 -13.20 -0.99
CA MET A 28 -16.26 -12.98 -2.09
C MET A 28 -16.64 -13.91 -3.26
N GLN A 29 -17.60 -13.50 -4.08
CA GLN A 29 -17.89 -14.15 -5.34
C GLN A 29 -16.75 -13.81 -6.29
N ILE A 30 -15.83 -14.76 -6.44
CA ILE A 30 -14.82 -14.75 -7.49
C ILE A 30 -15.56 -15.06 -8.81
N GLY A 31 -16.28 -14.07 -9.31
CA GLY A 31 -16.88 -14.07 -10.64
C GLY A 31 -15.90 -13.49 -11.65
N GLN A 32 -15.97 -13.96 -12.89
CA GLN A 32 -15.23 -13.37 -14.02
C GLN A 32 -15.52 -11.87 -14.09
N PHE A 33 -14.47 -11.06 -13.91
CA PHE A 33 -14.58 -9.61 -14.03
C PHE A 33 -15.03 -9.26 -15.45
N PRO A 34 -16.14 -8.52 -15.65
CA PRO A 34 -16.51 -8.02 -16.96
C PRO A 34 -15.38 -7.12 -17.49
N GLU A 35 -15.11 -7.21 -18.79
CA GLU A 35 -14.12 -6.38 -19.48
C GLU A 35 -14.24 -4.90 -19.07
N PRO A 36 -13.11 -4.19 -18.83
CA PRO A 36 -13.13 -2.79 -18.46
C PRO A 36 -13.95 -1.94 -19.45
N ALA A 37 -14.70 -0.94 -18.98
CA ALA A 37 -15.33 0.03 -19.90
C ALA A 37 -14.28 0.78 -20.77
N CYS A 38 -13.01 0.70 -20.37
CA CYS A 38 -11.86 1.30 -21.02
C CYS A 38 -10.97 0.26 -21.77
N SER A 39 -11.43 -0.98 -21.96
CA SER A 39 -10.68 -2.04 -22.69
C SER A 39 -10.99 -2.12 -24.17
N GLN A 40 -11.88 -1.27 -24.71
CA GLN A 40 -11.96 -1.16 -26.16
C GLN A 40 -10.62 -0.64 -26.68
N PRO A 41 -9.97 -1.34 -27.63
CA PRO A 41 -8.75 -0.84 -28.23
C PRO A 41 -9.09 0.52 -28.83
N LEU A 42 -8.51 1.57 -28.26
CA LEU A 42 -8.44 2.84 -28.93
C LEU A 42 -7.92 2.55 -30.35
N SER A 43 -8.50 3.22 -31.35
CA SER A 43 -7.78 3.48 -32.59
C SER A 43 -6.55 4.28 -32.18
N LEU A 44 -5.49 3.56 -31.81
CA LEU A 44 -4.25 4.13 -31.36
C LEU A 44 -3.69 4.88 -32.54
N SER A 45 -3.60 6.21 -32.43
CA SER A 45 -2.38 6.84 -32.92
C SER A 45 -1.24 6.06 -32.26
N PRO A 46 -0.39 5.38 -33.05
CA PRO A 46 0.68 4.56 -32.49
C PRO A 46 1.44 5.45 -31.51
N TYR A 47 1.64 4.94 -30.29
CA TYR A 47 2.62 5.51 -29.39
C TYR A 47 3.87 5.81 -30.22
N HIS A 48 4.25 7.08 -30.31
CA HIS A 48 5.61 7.38 -30.68
C HIS A 48 6.45 6.71 -29.60
N HIS A 49 7.01 5.54 -29.92
CA HIS A 49 8.14 5.01 -29.18
C HIS A 49 9.09 6.18 -29.01
N LEU A 50 9.24 6.66 -27.78
CA LEU A 50 10.25 7.65 -27.46
C LEU A 50 11.53 7.11 -28.07
N PRO A 51 12.23 7.88 -28.94
CA PRO A 51 13.50 7.44 -29.49
C PRO A 51 14.34 7.01 -28.30
N HIS A 52 14.73 5.75 -28.20
CA HIS A 52 15.62 5.32 -27.14
C HIS A 52 17.03 5.64 -27.62
N PRO A 53 17.80 6.52 -26.94
CA PRO A 53 17.50 7.28 -25.73
C PRO A 53 16.83 8.65 -26.00
N TYR A 54 15.83 9.02 -25.18
CA TYR A 54 15.24 10.36 -25.16
C TYR A 54 15.68 11.07 -23.87
N PRO A 55 16.17 12.32 -23.92
CA PRO A 55 16.25 13.20 -25.09
C PRO A 55 17.28 12.71 -26.15
N PRO A 56 17.11 13.06 -27.44
CA PRO A 56 17.89 12.56 -28.58
C PRO A 56 19.39 12.90 -28.51
N ASN A 57 19.79 13.76 -27.58
CA ASN A 57 21.17 14.01 -27.19
C ASN A 57 21.28 13.86 -25.67
N PRO A 58 21.47 12.64 -25.13
CA PRO A 58 21.87 12.51 -23.73
C PRO A 58 23.23 13.23 -23.58
N PRO A 59 23.42 14.09 -22.56
CA PRO A 59 24.74 14.66 -22.31
C PRO A 59 25.76 13.51 -22.26
N HIS A 60 26.89 13.67 -22.97
CA HIS A 60 27.94 12.66 -23.12
C HIS A 60 28.66 12.27 -21.81
N ILE A 61 28.15 12.73 -20.67
CA ILE A 61 28.63 12.47 -19.33
C ILE A 61 27.49 11.75 -18.63
N HIS A 62 27.74 10.55 -18.09
CA HIS A 62 26.81 9.90 -17.17
C HIS A 62 26.66 10.78 -15.93
N VAL A 63 25.72 11.72 -15.96
CA VAL A 63 25.47 12.60 -14.82
C VAL A 63 24.66 11.81 -13.80
N HIS A 64 25.33 11.42 -12.72
CA HIS A 64 24.75 10.59 -11.68
C HIS A 64 23.91 11.44 -10.71
N THR A 65 22.69 10.96 -10.46
CA THR A 65 21.85 11.40 -9.35
C THR A 65 21.92 10.40 -8.21
N ASP A 66 21.90 10.88 -6.98
CA ASP A 66 21.70 10.01 -5.82
C ASP A 66 20.23 9.54 -5.78
N PRO A 67 19.94 8.30 -5.33
CA PRO A 67 18.61 7.71 -5.33
C PRO A 67 17.74 8.27 -4.19
N VAL A 68 17.68 9.59 -4.09
CA VAL A 68 16.97 10.35 -3.06
C VAL A 68 15.85 11.14 -3.71
N VAL A 69 14.66 11.12 -3.08
CA VAL A 69 13.49 11.90 -3.51
C VAL A 69 13.44 13.22 -2.74
N LEU A 70 13.42 14.35 -3.43
CA LEU A 70 13.14 15.65 -2.81
C LEU A 70 11.61 15.85 -2.73
N VAL A 71 11.07 16.00 -1.53
CA VAL A 71 9.63 16.24 -1.30
C VAL A 71 9.42 17.66 -0.82
N LEU A 72 8.78 18.46 -1.65
CA LEU A 72 8.48 19.87 -1.41
C LEU A 72 7.04 20.02 -0.92
N VAL A 73 6.89 20.29 0.39
CA VAL A 73 5.61 20.33 1.12
C VAL A 73 5.20 21.76 1.46
N GLU A 74 3.92 21.99 1.71
CA GLU A 74 3.44 23.31 2.14
C GLU A 74 3.82 23.62 3.60
N SER A 75 3.85 22.59 4.44
CA SER A 75 4.30 22.68 5.84
C SER A 75 4.78 21.31 6.31
N GLN A 76 5.50 21.25 7.43
CA GLN A 76 5.94 19.97 8.02
C GLN A 76 4.78 19.06 8.44
N TYR A 77 3.56 19.58 8.54
CA TYR A 77 2.40 18.85 9.07
C TYR A 77 1.28 18.70 8.04
N SER A 78 1.52 19.05 6.77
CA SER A 78 0.50 18.95 5.74
C SER A 78 0.11 17.48 5.52
N GLN A 79 -1.21 17.20 5.46
CA GLN A 79 -1.70 15.83 5.38
C GLN A 79 -1.17 15.10 4.14
N LEU A 80 -1.21 15.76 2.96
CA LEU A 80 -0.75 15.12 1.73
C LEU A 80 0.78 14.94 1.74
N GLY A 81 1.54 15.92 2.25
CA GLY A 81 2.97 15.77 2.49
C GLY A 81 3.28 14.54 3.36
N GLN A 82 2.56 14.38 4.47
CA GLN A 82 2.70 13.24 5.36
C GLN A 82 2.28 11.91 4.70
N ASP A 83 1.23 11.89 3.88
CA ASP A 83 0.82 10.71 3.12
C ASP A 83 1.87 10.28 2.09
N ILE A 84 2.47 11.25 1.38
CA ILE A 84 3.57 11.00 0.42
C ILE A 84 4.76 10.36 1.17
N VAL A 85 5.15 10.97 2.28
CA VAL A 85 6.28 10.51 3.10
C VAL A 85 6.00 9.11 3.67
N ALA A 86 4.78 8.84 4.12
CA ALA A 86 4.38 7.51 4.62
C ALA A 86 4.52 6.42 3.53
N ILE A 87 4.22 6.74 2.27
CA ILE A 87 4.42 5.82 1.15
C ILE A 87 5.91 5.61 0.89
N LEU A 88 6.72 6.68 0.89
CA LEU A 88 8.18 6.56 0.69
C LEU A 88 8.85 5.73 1.81
N GLU A 89 8.39 5.91 3.05
CA GLU A 89 8.85 5.12 4.21
C GLU A 89 8.49 3.63 4.10
N SER A 90 7.25 3.32 3.68
CA SER A 90 6.79 1.92 3.60
C SER A 90 7.52 1.12 2.53
N VAL A 91 8.07 1.79 1.52
CA VAL A 91 8.87 1.19 0.45
C VAL A 91 10.39 1.40 0.66
N HIS A 92 10.79 1.97 1.79
CA HIS A 92 12.18 2.25 2.18
C HIS A 92 12.97 3.12 1.17
N TYR A 93 12.31 4.07 0.49
CA TYR A 93 13.00 5.04 -0.35
C TYR A 93 13.62 6.15 0.49
N GLN A 94 14.84 6.56 0.13
CA GLN A 94 15.48 7.73 0.74
C GLN A 94 14.79 9.00 0.24
N PHE A 95 14.52 9.93 1.16
CA PHE A 95 13.92 11.21 0.81
C PHE A 95 14.44 12.33 1.69
N GLN A 96 14.35 13.56 1.17
CA GLN A 96 14.55 14.80 1.92
C GLN A 96 13.28 15.63 1.80
N MET A 97 12.71 16.05 2.93
CA MET A 97 11.51 16.87 2.99
C MET A 97 11.87 18.32 3.23
N GLU A 98 11.35 19.22 2.41
CA GLU A 98 11.61 20.66 2.48
C GLU A 98 10.32 21.46 2.31
N ILE A 99 10.21 22.61 2.97
CA ILE A 99 9.04 23.48 2.82
C ILE A 99 9.18 24.28 1.53
N ALA A 100 8.19 24.16 0.64
CA ALA A 100 8.11 24.87 -0.63
C ALA A 100 7.81 26.36 -0.43
N SER A 101 8.87 27.13 -0.16
CA SER A 101 8.80 28.59 -0.11
C SER A 101 8.62 29.15 -1.52
N GLY A 102 7.44 29.67 -1.85
CA GLY A 102 7.14 30.18 -3.20
C GLY A 102 7.97 31.41 -3.63
N LYS A 103 8.78 31.97 -2.72
CA LYS A 103 9.73 33.07 -2.94
C LYS A 103 11.09 32.82 -2.28
N GLY A 104 11.29 31.63 -1.71
CA GLY A 104 12.53 31.29 -1.02
C GLY A 104 13.46 30.51 -1.94
N ASP A 105 14.73 30.41 -1.56
CA ASP A 105 15.70 29.63 -2.32
C ASP A 105 15.37 28.14 -2.27
N LEU A 106 15.60 27.47 -3.38
CA LEU A 106 15.55 26.01 -3.43
C LEU A 106 16.70 25.42 -2.61
N PRO A 107 16.52 24.23 -2.01
CA PRO A 107 17.63 23.51 -1.43
C PRO A 107 18.69 23.24 -2.51
N PRO A 108 19.98 23.10 -2.13
CA PRO A 108 21.03 22.76 -3.08
C PRO A 108 20.65 21.49 -3.85
N LEU A 109 20.58 21.59 -5.19
CA LEU A 109 20.22 20.49 -6.08
C LEU A 109 21.43 19.65 -6.51
N THR A 110 22.62 20.24 -6.45
CA THR A 110 23.87 19.58 -6.78
C THR A 110 24.86 19.64 -5.62
N GLU A 111 25.73 18.65 -5.52
CA GLU A 111 26.85 18.62 -4.59
C GLU A 111 28.06 18.01 -5.29
N LYS A 112 29.19 18.73 -5.32
CA LYS A 112 30.46 18.26 -5.92
C LYS A 112 30.30 17.74 -7.36
N GLY A 113 29.45 18.39 -8.16
CA GLY A 113 29.18 18.02 -9.56
C GLY A 113 28.24 16.83 -9.75
N ARG A 114 27.59 16.34 -8.69
CA ARG A 114 26.57 15.29 -8.73
C ARG A 114 25.19 15.86 -8.41
N GLY A 115 24.14 15.24 -8.93
CA GLY A 115 22.77 15.63 -8.62
C GLY A 115 22.33 14.96 -7.33
N ARG A 116 21.82 15.72 -6.37
CA ARG A 116 21.47 15.20 -5.04
C ARG A 116 20.17 14.39 -5.03
N TYR A 117 19.32 14.58 -6.04
CA TYR A 117 17.99 13.98 -6.07
C TYR A 117 17.69 13.34 -7.43
N SER A 118 17.15 12.12 -7.43
CA SER A 118 16.68 11.44 -8.64
C SER A 118 15.26 11.79 -9.04
N LEU A 119 14.48 12.39 -8.13
CA LEU A 119 13.09 12.76 -8.33
C LEU A 119 12.73 13.97 -7.45
N ILE A 120 11.84 14.83 -7.94
CA ILE A 120 11.25 15.91 -7.14
C ILE A 120 9.73 15.72 -7.08
N ILE A 121 9.15 15.80 -5.88
CA ILE A 121 7.71 15.74 -5.66
C ILE A 121 7.24 17.07 -5.06
N TYR A 122 6.27 17.73 -5.71
CA TYR A 122 5.57 18.89 -5.19
C TYR A 122 4.21 18.48 -4.64
N GLU A 123 4.00 18.68 -3.34
CA GLU A 123 2.68 18.55 -2.72
C GLU A 123 1.66 19.53 -3.32
N ASN A 124 2.12 20.70 -3.75
CA ASN A 124 1.29 21.71 -4.41
C ASN A 124 1.89 22.09 -5.77
N LEU A 125 1.21 21.68 -6.84
CA LEU A 125 1.57 21.93 -8.23
C LEU A 125 1.66 23.43 -8.55
N LEU A 126 0.90 24.28 -7.86
CA LEU A 126 0.99 25.73 -8.06
C LEU A 126 2.28 26.34 -7.53
N LYS A 127 2.92 25.72 -6.53
CA LYS A 127 4.25 26.14 -6.07
C LYS A 127 5.32 25.84 -7.13
N TYR A 128 5.13 24.76 -7.89
CA TYR A 128 5.98 24.45 -9.03
C TYR A 128 5.74 25.42 -10.20
N SER A 129 4.48 25.64 -10.60
CA SER A 129 4.17 26.48 -11.77
C SER A 129 4.41 27.97 -11.55
N ASN A 130 4.33 28.43 -10.30
CA ASN A 130 4.46 29.85 -9.93
C ASN A 130 5.76 30.16 -9.19
N VAL A 131 6.76 29.28 -9.26
CA VAL A 131 8.10 29.58 -8.78
C VAL A 131 8.67 30.80 -9.52
N ASP A 132 9.51 31.59 -8.87
CA ASP A 132 10.13 32.76 -9.48
C ASP A 132 11.05 32.37 -10.66
N THR A 133 11.35 33.35 -11.51
CA THR A 133 12.07 33.10 -12.78
C THR A 133 13.45 32.47 -12.57
N TRP A 134 14.17 32.84 -11.50
CA TRP A 134 15.51 32.32 -11.23
C TRP A 134 15.43 30.85 -10.83
N ASN A 135 14.62 30.53 -9.82
CA ASN A 135 14.41 29.14 -9.38
C ASN A 135 13.80 28.28 -10.49
N ARG A 136 12.94 28.83 -11.35
CA ARG A 136 12.39 28.11 -12.51
C ARG A 136 13.50 27.68 -13.48
N GLN A 137 14.42 28.60 -13.79
CA GLN A 137 15.56 28.31 -14.68
C GLN A 137 16.49 27.28 -14.05
N LEU A 138 16.80 27.43 -12.75
CA LEU A 138 17.63 26.48 -12.00
C LEU A 138 17.01 25.06 -11.99
N LEU A 139 15.72 24.94 -11.67
CA LEU A 139 15.01 23.64 -11.70
C LEU A 139 14.98 23.04 -13.08
N HIS A 140 14.69 23.85 -14.10
CA HIS A 140 14.64 23.37 -15.48
C HIS A 140 16.01 22.86 -15.95
N GLN A 141 17.08 23.62 -15.69
CA GLN A 141 18.45 23.18 -15.97
C GLN A 141 18.76 21.88 -15.25
N TYR A 142 18.48 21.79 -13.95
CA TYR A 142 18.70 20.56 -13.18
C TYR A 142 17.92 19.37 -13.75
N CYS A 143 16.63 19.53 -14.04
CA CYS A 143 15.78 18.44 -14.55
C CYS A 143 16.22 17.96 -15.93
N THR A 144 16.66 18.87 -16.80
CA THR A 144 17.12 18.53 -18.15
C THR A 144 18.52 17.92 -18.15
N GLU A 145 19.46 18.49 -17.40
CA GLU A 145 20.85 18.03 -17.31
C GLU A 145 20.96 16.68 -16.59
N TYR A 146 20.24 16.49 -15.48
CA TYR A 146 20.29 15.28 -14.65
C TYR A 146 19.14 14.30 -14.94
N ARG A 147 18.28 14.60 -15.92
CA ARG A 147 17.08 13.81 -16.31
C ARG A 147 16.10 13.54 -15.16
N VAL A 148 15.98 14.48 -14.24
CA VAL A 148 15.13 14.37 -13.06
C VAL A 148 13.68 14.70 -13.43
N GLY A 149 12.77 13.77 -13.11
CA GLY A 149 11.33 13.97 -13.28
C GLY A 149 10.67 14.71 -12.13
N ILE A 150 9.43 15.17 -12.36
CA ILE A 150 8.64 15.89 -11.36
C ILE A 150 7.28 15.22 -11.16
N ILE A 151 6.89 14.98 -9.90
CA ILE A 151 5.51 14.65 -9.55
C ILE A 151 4.86 15.87 -8.93
N GLY A 152 3.64 16.20 -9.33
CA GLY A 152 2.92 17.35 -8.80
C GLY A 152 1.48 17.02 -8.45
N PHE A 153 1.04 17.45 -7.28
CA PHE A 153 -0.35 17.29 -6.85
C PHE A 153 -1.08 18.61 -6.91
N TYR A 154 -2.27 18.62 -7.49
CA TYR A 154 -3.19 19.75 -7.39
C TYR A 154 -4.42 19.33 -6.60
N ARG A 155 -4.66 20.02 -5.49
CA ARG A 155 -5.87 19.86 -4.66
C ARG A 155 -6.71 21.11 -4.81
N SER A 156 -7.93 20.98 -5.31
CA SER A 156 -8.85 22.09 -5.32
C SER A 156 -9.40 22.37 -3.93
N THR A 157 -9.80 23.61 -3.73
CA THR A 157 -10.49 24.11 -2.55
C THR A 157 -11.80 24.76 -3.01
N GLU A 158 -12.69 25.07 -2.06
CA GLU A 158 -13.94 25.77 -2.36
C GLU A 158 -13.73 27.09 -3.12
N ASN A 159 -12.61 27.77 -2.86
CA ASN A 159 -12.24 29.04 -3.51
C ASN A 159 -11.45 28.86 -4.82
N SER A 160 -11.19 27.62 -5.24
CA SER A 160 -10.45 27.38 -6.48
C SER A 160 -11.28 27.75 -7.71
N PRO A 161 -10.70 28.44 -8.70
CA PRO A 161 -11.40 28.77 -9.93
C PRO A 161 -11.76 27.49 -10.69
N HIS A 162 -12.99 27.41 -11.22
CA HIS A 162 -13.48 26.24 -11.97
C HIS A 162 -12.56 25.81 -13.11
N LEU A 163 -11.88 26.77 -13.75
CA LEU A 163 -10.94 26.53 -14.83
C LEU A 163 -9.64 27.28 -14.55
N LEU A 164 -8.51 26.57 -14.60
CA LEU A 164 -7.18 27.13 -14.38
C LEU A 164 -6.22 26.71 -15.51
N LYS A 165 -5.43 27.63 -16.04
CA LYS A 165 -4.33 27.31 -16.95
C LYS A 165 -3.02 27.27 -16.16
N LEU A 166 -2.28 26.16 -16.24
CA LEU A 166 -0.97 26.08 -15.58
C LEU A 166 0.02 27.01 -16.27
N ARG A 167 0.66 27.87 -15.48
CA ARG A 167 1.62 28.82 -16.00
C ARG A 167 2.82 28.08 -16.60
N GLY A 168 3.13 28.40 -17.86
CA GLY A 168 4.30 27.88 -18.55
C GLY A 168 4.17 26.43 -19.04
N LEU A 169 2.99 25.82 -18.94
CA LEU A 169 2.68 24.49 -19.48
C LEU A 169 1.36 24.55 -20.26
N PRO A 170 1.20 23.81 -21.36
CA PRO A 170 -0.04 23.77 -22.15
C PRO A 170 -1.09 22.87 -21.50
N VAL A 171 -1.36 23.04 -20.21
CA VAL A 171 -2.26 22.20 -19.41
C VAL A 171 -3.34 23.05 -18.77
N VAL A 172 -4.58 22.59 -18.89
CA VAL A 172 -5.78 23.21 -18.32
C VAL A 172 -6.37 22.28 -17.28
N LEU A 173 -6.76 22.84 -16.13
CA LEU A 173 -7.34 22.14 -14.98
C LEU A 173 -8.80 22.55 -14.86
N ARG A 174 -9.68 21.55 -14.72
CA ARG A 174 -11.07 21.75 -14.29
C ARG A 174 -11.22 21.26 -12.87
N THR A 175 -11.62 22.12 -11.95
CA THR A 175 -11.61 21.82 -10.51
C THR A 175 -13.00 21.53 -9.96
N ASN A 176 -13.07 21.01 -8.72
CA ASN A 176 -14.31 20.76 -7.99
C ASN A 176 -15.32 19.91 -8.80
N GLN A 177 -14.82 18.82 -9.37
CA GLN A 177 -15.59 17.86 -10.16
C GLN A 177 -16.07 16.70 -9.28
N VAL A 178 -17.24 16.16 -9.61
CA VAL A 178 -17.73 14.88 -9.04
C VAL A 178 -17.62 13.81 -10.12
N LEU A 179 -16.92 12.72 -9.79
CA LEU A 179 -16.46 11.74 -10.77
C LEU A 179 -16.87 10.31 -10.38
N TRP A 180 -17.01 9.45 -11.39
CA TRP A 180 -17.37 8.04 -11.28
C TRP A 180 -16.46 7.17 -12.14
N ASP A 181 -16.41 5.88 -11.84
CA ASP A 181 -15.86 4.84 -12.70
C ASP A 181 -14.42 5.17 -13.16
N CYS A 182 -13.46 5.20 -12.22
CA CYS A 182 -12.07 5.50 -12.55
C CYS A 182 -11.40 4.31 -13.26
N CYS A 183 -10.92 4.55 -14.48
CA CYS A 183 -10.17 3.60 -15.29
C CYS A 183 -8.65 3.85 -15.23
N VAL A 184 -7.89 2.77 -15.16
CA VAL A 184 -6.45 2.75 -15.41
C VAL A 184 -6.21 2.54 -16.91
N VAL A 185 -5.51 3.47 -17.56
CA VAL A 185 -5.27 3.45 -19.02
C VAL A 185 -4.22 2.40 -19.36
N SER A 186 -4.65 1.31 -20.01
CA SER A 186 -3.82 0.11 -20.25
C SER A 186 -2.56 0.36 -21.06
N SER A 187 -2.56 1.38 -21.90
CA SER A 187 -1.45 1.70 -22.78
C SER A 187 -0.40 2.63 -22.16
N SER A 188 -0.62 3.12 -20.93
CA SER A 188 0.32 4.04 -20.28
C SER A 188 1.66 3.34 -19.97
N PRO A 189 2.80 3.88 -20.45
CA PRO A 189 4.13 3.29 -20.19
C PRO A 189 4.60 3.51 -18.73
N LEU A 190 3.84 4.30 -17.96
CA LEU A 190 4.11 4.53 -16.54
C LEU A 190 3.88 3.27 -15.71
N LEU A 191 2.86 2.48 -16.06
CA LEU A 191 2.39 1.33 -15.28
C LEU A 191 3.48 0.25 -15.16
N HIS A 192 3.66 -0.27 -13.95
CA HIS A 192 4.57 -1.38 -13.66
C HIS A 192 3.95 -2.33 -12.63
N LEU A 193 3.52 -1.79 -11.48
CA LEU A 193 2.78 -2.50 -10.45
C LEU A 193 1.28 -2.51 -10.72
N THR A 194 0.74 -1.37 -11.15
CA THR A 194 -0.70 -1.17 -11.29
C THR A 194 -1.18 -1.84 -12.57
N LYS A 195 -2.09 -2.81 -12.43
CA LYS A 195 -2.71 -3.45 -13.58
C LYS A 195 -3.85 -2.59 -14.15
N PRO A 196 -4.09 -2.64 -15.47
CA PRO A 196 -5.25 -2.00 -16.07
C PRO A 196 -6.55 -2.54 -15.48
N GLY A 197 -7.56 -1.68 -15.35
CA GLY A 197 -8.84 -2.03 -14.73
C GLY A 197 -9.73 -0.82 -14.51
N THR A 198 -10.91 -1.05 -13.95
CA THR A 198 -11.87 0.01 -13.61
C THR A 198 -12.33 -0.14 -12.16
N ASP A 199 -12.15 0.90 -11.38
CA ASP A 199 -12.77 1.07 -10.07
C ASP A 199 -14.15 1.71 -10.28
N ARG A 200 -15.21 0.91 -10.13
CA ARG A 200 -16.59 1.29 -10.47
C ARG A 200 -17.26 2.00 -9.30
N GLY A 201 -18.12 2.96 -9.61
CA GLY A 201 -18.88 3.71 -8.61
C GLY A 201 -18.36 5.13 -8.39
N ALA A 202 -18.90 5.79 -7.37
CA ALA A 202 -18.58 7.18 -7.06
C ALA A 202 -17.16 7.30 -6.50
N LEU A 203 -16.38 8.24 -7.04
CA LEU A 203 -15.08 8.56 -6.47
C LEU A 203 -15.25 9.38 -5.18
N PRO A 204 -14.36 9.22 -4.19
CA PRO A 204 -14.51 9.88 -2.90
C PRO A 204 -14.42 11.41 -3.03
N GLY A 205 -15.40 12.13 -2.49
CA GLY A 205 -15.44 13.60 -2.43
C GLY A 205 -15.79 14.31 -3.75
N GLU A 206 -15.94 15.63 -3.68
CA GLU A 206 -16.43 16.49 -4.78
C GLU A 206 -15.38 17.50 -5.27
N ASP A 207 -14.18 17.45 -4.70
CA ASP A 207 -13.03 18.32 -4.95
C ASP A 207 -12.04 17.71 -5.96
N TRP A 208 -12.52 16.96 -6.96
CA TRP A 208 -11.63 16.41 -7.98
C TRP A 208 -11.20 17.48 -8.98
N THR A 209 -9.94 17.39 -9.40
CA THR A 209 -9.42 18.16 -10.54
C THR A 209 -9.14 17.21 -11.71
N THR A 210 -9.53 17.62 -12.91
CA THR A 210 -9.22 16.90 -14.14
C THR A 210 -8.36 17.74 -15.07
N PHE A 211 -7.53 17.08 -15.87
CA PHE A 211 -6.55 17.71 -16.74
C PHE A 211 -6.93 17.56 -18.21
N SER A 212 -6.69 18.60 -18.99
CA SER A 212 -6.72 18.55 -20.46
C SER A 212 -5.52 19.31 -21.02
N SER A 213 -5.04 18.86 -22.18
CA SER A 213 -3.95 19.51 -22.91
C SER A 213 -4.18 19.31 -24.41
N ASN A 214 -3.76 20.29 -25.20
CA ASN A 214 -3.74 20.20 -26.66
C ASN A 214 -2.36 19.76 -27.21
N HIS A 215 -1.41 19.44 -26.33
CA HIS A 215 -0.06 19.07 -26.71
C HIS A 215 0.19 17.57 -26.53
N SER A 216 0.81 16.93 -27.53
CA SER A 216 0.99 15.47 -27.60
C SER A 216 1.89 14.87 -26.52
N SER A 217 2.67 15.71 -25.81
CA SER A 217 3.46 15.30 -24.64
C SER A 217 2.60 14.74 -23.51
N TYR A 218 1.33 15.17 -23.41
CA TYR A 218 0.48 14.89 -22.27
C TYR A 218 -0.50 13.76 -22.57
N GLN A 219 -0.55 12.77 -21.68
CA GLN A 219 -1.41 11.60 -21.81
C GLN A 219 -2.05 11.26 -20.47
N ALA A 220 -3.26 10.72 -20.49
CA ALA A 220 -3.90 10.25 -19.27
C ALA A 220 -3.29 8.92 -18.80
N VAL A 221 -3.15 8.80 -17.48
CA VAL A 221 -2.81 7.55 -16.78
C VAL A 221 -4.04 6.99 -16.10
N LEU A 222 -4.81 7.87 -15.44
CA LEU A 222 -6.13 7.58 -14.90
C LEU A 222 -7.16 8.48 -15.58
N GLN A 223 -8.32 7.91 -15.87
CA GLN A 223 -9.48 8.61 -16.44
C GLN A 223 -10.72 8.29 -15.61
N ALA A 224 -11.62 9.25 -15.43
CA ALA A 224 -12.89 9.01 -14.76
C ALA A 224 -14.03 9.70 -15.52
N ARG A 225 -15.25 9.20 -15.36
CA ARG A 225 -16.45 9.77 -15.96
C ARG A 225 -16.96 10.93 -15.11
N SER A 226 -17.36 12.02 -15.73
CA SER A 226 -18.12 13.07 -15.04
C SER A 226 -19.59 12.67 -14.85
N LYS A 227 -20.20 13.10 -13.73
CA LYS A 227 -21.66 12.94 -13.48
C LYS A 227 -22.50 13.46 -14.63
N ASP A 228 -22.09 14.58 -15.20
CA ASP A 228 -22.85 15.36 -16.17
C ASP A 228 -22.61 14.85 -17.60
N GLY A 229 -22.74 13.54 -17.82
CA GLY A 229 -22.53 12.85 -19.10
C GLY A 229 -23.39 13.33 -20.29
N VAL A 230 -23.97 14.54 -20.26
CA VAL A 230 -24.88 15.11 -21.27
C VAL A 230 -24.53 16.58 -21.64
N GLY A 231 -23.45 17.18 -21.09
CA GLY A 231 -23.22 18.64 -21.19
C GLY A 231 -22.15 19.18 -22.16
N ALA A 232 -21.49 18.35 -22.98
CA ALA A 232 -20.40 18.82 -23.86
C ALA A 232 -20.72 18.72 -25.38
N SER A 233 -22.00 18.68 -25.75
CA SER A 233 -22.46 18.88 -27.12
C SER A 233 -23.12 20.25 -27.27
N SER A 234 -22.41 21.30 -26.86
CA SER A 234 -22.76 22.67 -27.23
C SER A 234 -21.48 23.51 -27.36
N GLY A 235 -20.90 23.48 -28.56
CA GLY A 235 -20.34 24.69 -29.16
C GLY A 235 -18.84 24.96 -29.11
N ASP A 236 -17.97 24.04 -28.70
CA ASP A 236 -16.53 24.25 -28.90
C ASP A 236 -15.84 22.99 -29.41
N ASN A 237 -14.89 23.21 -30.32
CA ASN A 237 -14.30 22.22 -31.22
C ASN A 237 -13.86 20.93 -30.51
N GLN A 238 -14.11 19.81 -31.18
CA GLN A 238 -13.73 18.46 -30.80
C GLN A 238 -12.19 18.35 -30.70
N GLU A 239 -11.64 18.69 -29.53
CA GLU A 239 -10.20 18.57 -29.26
C GLU A 239 -9.84 17.10 -29.00
N SER A 240 -8.94 16.63 -29.84
CA SER A 240 -8.31 15.31 -29.89
C SER A 240 -7.91 14.73 -28.53
N GLY A 241 -8.33 13.50 -28.22
CA GLY A 241 -7.57 12.59 -27.34
C GLY A 241 -8.34 11.85 -26.24
N PHE A 242 -9.56 12.25 -25.88
CA PHE A 242 -10.31 11.63 -24.77
C PHE A 242 -11.71 11.18 -25.23
N ASN A 243 -12.01 9.87 -25.09
CA ASN A 243 -13.31 9.30 -25.44
C ASN A 243 -14.46 9.91 -24.61
N LEU A 244 -15.67 9.93 -25.21
CA LEU A 244 -16.94 10.46 -24.68
C LEU A 244 -17.03 10.51 -23.14
N GLY A 245 -16.91 11.71 -22.57
CA GLY A 245 -17.21 12.00 -21.16
C GLY A 245 -16.16 11.54 -20.12
N LEU A 246 -15.05 10.95 -20.56
CA LEU A 246 -13.93 10.59 -19.68
C LEU A 246 -12.95 11.76 -19.54
N GLN A 247 -12.53 12.04 -18.31
CA GLN A 247 -11.65 13.14 -17.96
C GLN A 247 -10.41 12.61 -17.23
N ALA A 248 -9.22 13.11 -17.58
CA ALA A 248 -7.98 12.64 -16.97
C ALA A 248 -7.84 13.12 -15.53
N THR A 249 -7.76 12.21 -14.56
CA THR A 249 -7.53 12.52 -13.13
C THR A 249 -6.07 12.41 -12.74
N VAL A 250 -5.29 11.64 -13.50
CA VAL A 250 -3.82 11.62 -13.46
C VAL A 250 -3.30 11.74 -14.89
N MET A 251 -2.36 12.66 -15.10
CA MET A 251 -1.79 12.97 -16.41
C MET A 251 -0.27 12.82 -16.37
N GLN A 252 0.28 12.13 -17.35
CA GLN A 252 1.71 12.01 -17.60
C GLN A 252 2.14 13.03 -18.65
N ASP A 253 3.27 13.68 -18.43
CA ASP A 253 3.99 14.52 -19.39
C ASP A 253 5.29 13.80 -19.80
N MET A 254 5.42 13.47 -21.08
CA MET A 254 6.61 12.82 -21.63
C MET A 254 7.81 13.75 -21.79
N GLY A 255 7.65 15.05 -21.50
CA GLY A 255 8.71 16.05 -21.63
C GLY A 255 8.99 16.48 -23.07
N LEU A 256 8.08 16.25 -24.01
CA LEU A 256 8.24 16.69 -25.41
C LEU A 256 8.08 18.21 -25.57
N TYR A 257 7.45 18.87 -24.61
CA TYR A 257 7.21 20.32 -24.65
C TYR A 257 8.44 21.13 -24.21
N ASP A 258 9.09 20.73 -23.12
CA ASP A 258 10.21 21.47 -22.52
C ASP A 258 11.33 20.57 -21.97
N GLY A 259 11.40 19.31 -22.37
CA GLY A 259 12.45 18.38 -21.95
C GLY A 259 12.29 17.79 -20.55
N VAL A 260 11.29 18.20 -19.77
CA VAL A 260 11.10 17.71 -18.39
C VAL A 260 9.90 16.76 -18.32
N ARG A 261 10.13 15.54 -17.80
CA ARG A 261 9.07 14.55 -17.61
C ARG A 261 8.30 14.81 -16.32
N ARG A 262 6.98 14.65 -16.35
CA ARG A 262 6.11 14.93 -15.19
C ARG A 262 4.99 13.92 -15.03
N VAL A 263 4.48 13.80 -13.80
CA VAL A 263 3.20 13.13 -13.52
C VAL A 263 2.38 14.02 -12.58
N LEU A 264 1.17 14.35 -13.01
CA LEU A 264 0.28 15.31 -12.36
C LEU A 264 -0.95 14.59 -11.79
N PHE A 265 -1.22 14.79 -10.51
CA PHE A 265 -2.34 14.21 -9.80
C PHE A 265 -3.40 15.27 -9.50
N GLY A 266 -4.66 14.98 -9.86
CA GLY A 266 -5.80 15.89 -9.71
C GLY A 266 -6.50 15.80 -8.36
N LYS A 267 -5.88 15.11 -7.40
CA LYS A 267 -6.32 14.97 -6.02
C LYS A 267 -5.17 14.45 -5.16
N GLY A 268 -5.32 14.48 -3.83
CA GLY A 268 -4.38 13.85 -2.91
C GLY A 268 -4.41 12.31 -2.94
N LEU A 269 -3.74 11.70 -1.95
CA LEU A 269 -3.56 10.25 -1.83
C LEU A 269 -4.67 9.54 -1.03
N GLY A 270 -5.76 10.24 -0.69
CA GLY A 270 -6.92 9.63 -0.04
C GLY A 270 -7.63 8.59 -0.91
N TYR A 271 -7.48 8.69 -2.24
CA TYR A 271 -7.96 7.68 -3.18
C TYR A 271 -6.93 6.57 -3.38
N TRP A 272 -7.34 5.31 -3.23
CA TRP A 272 -6.43 4.17 -3.15
C TRP A 272 -5.59 3.96 -4.42
N LEU A 273 -6.15 4.15 -5.62
CA LEU A 273 -5.39 4.03 -6.88
C LEU A 273 -4.28 5.08 -6.99
N HIS A 274 -4.45 6.29 -6.44
CA HIS A 274 -3.39 7.30 -6.47
C HIS A 274 -2.14 6.83 -5.73
N LYS A 275 -2.29 6.02 -4.67
CA LYS A 275 -1.14 5.44 -3.95
C LYS A 275 -0.34 4.49 -4.85
N LEU A 276 -1.02 3.63 -5.61
CA LEU A 276 -0.37 2.71 -6.55
C LEU A 276 0.29 3.45 -7.71
N ILE A 277 -0.42 4.40 -8.31
CA ILE A 277 0.10 5.21 -9.42
C ILE A 277 1.27 6.10 -8.96
N LEU A 278 1.32 6.55 -7.71
CA LEU A 278 2.49 7.26 -7.18
C LEU A 278 3.74 6.36 -7.20
N VAL A 279 3.63 5.10 -6.76
CA VAL A 279 4.76 4.16 -6.77
C VAL A 279 5.22 3.89 -8.21
N ASP A 280 4.29 3.70 -9.14
CA ASP A 280 4.62 3.52 -10.56
C ASP A 280 5.24 4.79 -11.18
N ALA A 281 4.75 5.98 -10.82
CA ALA A 281 5.30 7.25 -11.27
C ALA A 281 6.73 7.46 -10.78
N ILE A 282 7.03 7.10 -9.52
CA ILE A 282 8.40 7.15 -8.96
C ILE A 282 9.32 6.23 -9.77
N SER A 283 8.91 4.99 -10.00
CA SER A 283 9.69 4.03 -10.79
C SER A 283 9.91 4.54 -12.22
N TYR A 284 8.85 5.02 -12.88
CA TYR A 284 8.92 5.51 -14.26
C TYR A 284 9.85 6.74 -14.40
N LEU A 285 9.66 7.76 -13.56
CA LEU A 285 10.40 9.03 -13.66
C LEU A 285 11.87 8.91 -13.22
N THR A 286 12.21 7.88 -12.45
CA THR A 286 13.59 7.59 -12.05
C THR A 286 14.30 6.62 -13.01
N ASP A 287 13.76 6.40 -14.21
CA ASP A 287 14.29 5.44 -15.19
C ASP A 287 14.49 4.05 -14.56
N ARG A 288 13.52 3.65 -13.74
CA ARG A 288 13.46 2.39 -13.00
C ARG A 288 14.52 2.21 -11.91
N LYS A 289 15.29 3.25 -11.55
CA LYS A 289 16.23 3.20 -10.41
C LYS A 289 15.53 2.91 -9.07
N LEU A 290 14.34 3.48 -8.86
CA LEU A 290 13.51 3.25 -7.67
C LEU A 290 12.30 2.36 -8.04
N THR A 291 12.56 1.09 -8.32
CA THR A 291 11.53 0.11 -8.72
C THR A 291 11.40 -0.98 -7.68
N LEU A 292 10.16 -1.31 -7.33
CA LEU A 292 9.86 -2.47 -6.49
C LEU A 292 9.75 -3.74 -7.33
N GLY A 293 10.13 -4.87 -6.73
CA GLY A 293 9.82 -6.20 -7.26
C GLY A 293 8.31 -6.40 -7.39
N LEU A 294 7.91 -7.31 -8.26
CA LEU A 294 6.50 -7.69 -8.45
C LEU A 294 6.06 -8.79 -7.48
N ASP A 295 7.00 -9.45 -6.82
CA ASP A 295 6.73 -10.55 -5.89
C ASP A 295 6.02 -10.03 -4.63
N ARG A 296 4.96 -10.74 -4.24
CA ARG A 296 4.19 -10.47 -3.02
C ARG A 296 4.05 -11.77 -2.25
N HIS A 297 4.50 -11.75 -1.00
CA HIS A 297 4.37 -12.87 -0.10
C HIS A 297 3.13 -12.66 0.78
N ILE A 298 2.33 -13.71 0.92
CA ILE A 298 1.14 -13.72 1.78
C ILE A 298 1.32 -14.87 2.74
N LEU A 299 1.32 -14.54 4.04
CA LEU A 299 1.31 -15.49 5.14
C LEU A 299 0.05 -15.20 5.96
N VAL A 300 -0.65 -16.25 6.36
CA VAL A 300 -1.79 -16.16 7.28
C VAL A 300 -1.52 -17.10 8.44
N ASP A 301 -1.20 -16.50 9.58
CA ASP A 301 -1.06 -17.19 10.85
C ASP A 301 -2.44 -17.31 11.50
N ILE A 302 -2.79 -18.51 11.93
CA ILE A 302 -3.98 -18.81 12.73
C ILE A 302 -3.47 -19.26 14.10
N ASP A 303 -3.45 -18.32 15.05
CA ASP A 303 -3.14 -18.61 16.45
C ASP A 303 -4.24 -19.47 17.09
N ASP A 304 -3.97 -19.93 18.31
CA ASP A 304 -4.97 -20.56 19.18
C ASP A 304 -5.56 -21.89 18.68
N ILE A 305 -4.81 -22.64 17.88
CA ILE A 305 -5.19 -24.02 17.56
C ILE A 305 -5.20 -24.87 18.84
N PHE A 306 -6.32 -25.59 19.02
CA PHE A 306 -6.75 -26.29 20.23
C PHE A 306 -7.17 -25.38 21.39
N VAL A 307 -7.08 -24.06 21.31
CA VAL A 307 -7.43 -23.17 22.42
C VAL A 307 -8.86 -22.64 22.25
N GLY A 308 -9.58 -22.50 23.36
CA GLY A 308 -10.89 -21.86 23.35
C GLY A 308 -11.82 -22.42 24.42
N LYS A 309 -12.93 -21.73 24.62
CA LYS A 309 -14.06 -22.27 25.39
C LYS A 309 -14.91 -23.16 24.50
N GLU A 310 -15.69 -24.03 25.11
CA GLU A 310 -16.70 -24.84 24.41
C GLU A 310 -17.59 -23.98 23.51
N GLY A 311 -17.81 -24.44 22.28
CA GLY A 311 -18.61 -23.78 21.26
C GLY A 311 -17.85 -22.70 20.46
N THR A 312 -16.55 -22.52 20.72
CA THR A 312 -15.70 -21.62 19.92
C THR A 312 -14.51 -22.31 19.26
N ARG A 313 -14.28 -23.59 19.55
CA ARG A 313 -13.18 -24.35 18.94
C ARG A 313 -13.57 -24.81 17.54
N MET A 314 -12.58 -25.20 16.74
CA MET A 314 -12.84 -25.69 15.39
C MET A 314 -13.53 -27.06 15.44
N THR A 315 -14.60 -27.22 14.66
CA THR A 315 -15.21 -28.52 14.43
C THR A 315 -14.64 -29.17 13.17
N ALA A 316 -14.93 -30.46 12.95
CA ALA A 316 -14.58 -31.14 11.70
C ALA A 316 -15.12 -30.43 10.43
N LYS A 317 -16.23 -29.67 10.55
CA LYS A 317 -16.77 -28.86 9.44
C LYS A 317 -15.86 -27.67 9.12
N ASP A 318 -15.37 -26.98 10.15
CA ASP A 318 -14.52 -25.78 9.99
C ASP A 318 -13.17 -26.16 9.40
N VAL A 319 -12.59 -27.29 9.84
CA VAL A 319 -11.32 -27.82 9.29
C VAL A 319 -11.46 -28.16 7.80
N LYS A 320 -12.57 -28.79 7.39
CA LYS A 320 -12.84 -29.05 5.96
C LYS A 320 -12.98 -27.76 5.15
N ALA A 321 -13.64 -26.75 5.72
CA ALA A 321 -13.76 -25.44 5.09
C ALA A 321 -12.38 -24.78 4.94
N LEU A 322 -11.52 -24.85 5.96
CA LEU A 322 -10.16 -24.32 5.93
C LEU A 322 -9.33 -24.96 4.80
N LEU A 323 -9.37 -26.29 4.67
CA LEU A 323 -8.70 -27.01 3.59
C LEU A 323 -9.21 -26.62 2.20
N GLU A 324 -10.52 -26.46 2.05
CA GLU A 324 -11.13 -26.04 0.78
C GLU A 324 -10.73 -24.60 0.43
N THR A 325 -10.78 -23.68 1.39
CA THR A 325 -10.29 -22.30 1.20
C THR A 325 -8.81 -22.28 0.83
N GLN A 326 -7.97 -23.08 1.47
CA GLN A 326 -6.55 -23.20 1.11
C GLN A 326 -6.37 -23.63 -0.36
N ARG A 327 -7.13 -24.64 -0.82
CA ARG A 327 -7.09 -25.09 -2.22
C ARG A 327 -7.53 -24.01 -3.19
N GLN A 328 -8.58 -23.27 -2.85
CA GLN A 328 -9.06 -22.15 -3.67
C GLN A 328 -8.00 -21.05 -3.74
N LEU A 329 -7.36 -20.68 -2.63
CA LEU A 329 -6.30 -19.67 -2.60
C LEU A 329 -5.06 -20.11 -3.39
N ARG A 330 -4.71 -21.41 -3.37
CA ARG A 330 -3.62 -21.97 -4.21
C ARG A 330 -3.83 -21.77 -5.71
N SER A 331 -5.06 -21.53 -6.18
CA SER A 331 -5.32 -21.21 -7.60
C SER A 331 -4.85 -19.80 -8.01
N GLN A 332 -4.62 -18.90 -7.04
CA GLN A 332 -4.24 -17.51 -7.26
C GLN A 332 -2.91 -17.13 -6.59
N ILE A 333 -2.55 -17.82 -5.52
CA ILE A 333 -1.35 -17.57 -4.71
C ILE A 333 -0.50 -18.83 -4.74
N SER A 334 0.67 -18.73 -5.37
CA SER A 334 1.60 -19.86 -5.50
C SER A 334 1.99 -20.41 -4.13
N ASN A 335 1.83 -21.72 -3.95
CA ASN A 335 2.21 -22.45 -2.73
C ASN A 335 1.58 -21.94 -1.42
N PHE A 336 0.40 -21.30 -1.49
CA PHE A 336 -0.28 -20.82 -0.30
C PHE A 336 -0.60 -21.97 0.67
N THR A 337 -0.23 -21.79 1.94
CA THR A 337 -0.50 -22.75 3.03
C THR A 337 -0.78 -21.96 4.30
N PHE A 338 -1.85 -22.30 5.02
CA PHE A 338 -2.14 -21.72 6.33
C PHE A 338 -1.10 -22.18 7.35
N ASN A 339 -0.72 -21.27 8.24
CA ASN A 339 0.26 -21.52 9.28
C ASN A 339 -0.44 -21.54 10.65
N LEU A 340 -0.33 -22.64 11.37
CA LEU A 340 -1.17 -22.98 12.51
C LEU A 340 -0.39 -22.91 13.82
N GLY A 341 -0.77 -21.96 14.68
CA GLY A 341 -0.19 -21.73 16.00
C GLY A 341 -0.89 -22.57 17.05
N PHE A 342 -0.22 -23.59 17.60
CA PHE A 342 -0.87 -24.56 18.49
C PHE A 342 -0.40 -24.47 19.95
N SER A 343 -1.34 -24.75 20.86
CA SER A 343 -1.09 -24.93 22.29
C SER A 343 -1.58 -26.31 22.74
N GLY A 344 -0.67 -27.28 22.84
CA GLY A 344 -0.99 -28.70 23.01
C GLY A 344 -1.74 -29.05 24.30
N LYS A 345 -1.70 -28.22 25.35
CA LYS A 345 -2.40 -28.48 26.63
C LYS A 345 -3.89 -28.71 26.45
N PHE A 346 -4.46 -28.10 25.40
CA PHE A 346 -5.88 -28.05 25.18
C PHE A 346 -6.36 -29.02 24.09
N TYR A 347 -5.48 -29.88 23.56
CA TYR A 347 -5.91 -30.97 22.68
C TYR A 347 -6.94 -31.85 23.39
N HIS A 348 -8.07 -32.13 22.72
CA HIS A 348 -9.16 -32.96 23.26
C HIS A 348 -9.72 -32.46 24.60
N THR A 349 -9.88 -31.15 24.72
CA THR A 349 -10.54 -30.51 25.87
C THR A 349 -11.89 -29.89 25.52
N GLY A 350 -12.41 -30.14 24.31
CA GLY A 350 -13.66 -29.62 23.81
C GLY A 350 -14.84 -30.60 23.96
N THR A 351 -15.90 -30.34 23.21
CA THR A 351 -16.97 -31.31 22.95
C THR A 351 -16.51 -32.40 21.99
N ALA A 352 -17.24 -33.51 21.89
CA ALA A 352 -16.93 -34.58 20.94
C ALA A 352 -16.81 -34.07 19.48
N GLU A 353 -17.62 -33.09 19.08
CA GLU A 353 -17.58 -32.50 17.73
C GLU A 353 -16.35 -31.61 17.49
N GLU A 354 -15.87 -30.94 18.54
CA GLU A 354 -14.65 -30.13 18.53
C GLU A 354 -13.39 -31.03 18.58
N ASP A 355 -13.42 -32.08 19.39
CA ASP A 355 -12.32 -33.07 19.48
C ASP A 355 -12.17 -33.85 18.16
N GLU A 356 -13.26 -34.14 17.46
CA GLU A 356 -13.22 -34.63 16.08
C GLU A 356 -12.59 -33.62 15.11
N GLY A 357 -12.73 -32.32 15.39
CA GLY A 357 -12.06 -31.25 14.66
C GLY A 357 -10.54 -31.26 14.91
N ASP A 358 -10.13 -31.38 16.16
CA ASP A 358 -8.72 -31.51 16.56
C ASP A 358 -8.07 -32.73 15.86
N ASP A 359 -8.74 -33.88 15.86
CA ASP A 359 -8.29 -35.09 15.17
C ASP A 359 -8.18 -34.89 13.65
N LEU A 360 -9.13 -34.16 13.06
CA LEU A 360 -9.10 -33.90 11.64
C LEU A 360 -7.96 -32.96 11.25
N LEU A 361 -7.62 -31.97 12.08
CA LEU A 361 -6.44 -31.11 11.87
C LEU A 361 -5.16 -31.95 11.84
N LEU A 362 -4.98 -32.83 12.85
CA LEU A 362 -3.79 -33.69 12.94
C LEU A 362 -3.75 -34.75 11.84
N LYS A 363 -4.90 -35.22 11.36
CA LYS A 363 -4.97 -36.10 10.19
C LYS A 363 -4.39 -35.44 8.92
N TYR A 364 -4.50 -34.11 8.81
CA TYR A 364 -3.99 -33.32 7.69
C TYR A 364 -2.76 -32.49 8.10
N VAL A 365 -1.95 -32.97 9.05
CA VAL A 365 -0.78 -32.26 9.57
C VAL A 365 0.17 -31.78 8.48
N ASP A 366 0.41 -32.62 7.45
CA ASP A 366 1.31 -32.31 6.33
C ASP A 366 0.72 -31.32 5.31
N ASP A 367 -0.59 -31.04 5.37
CA ASP A 367 -1.24 -30.07 4.49
C ASP A 367 -1.14 -28.62 5.00
N PHE A 368 -0.68 -28.43 6.24
CA PHE A 368 -0.54 -27.14 6.92
C PHE A 368 0.90 -26.86 7.34
N TRP A 369 1.20 -25.59 7.58
CA TRP A 369 2.38 -25.19 8.33
C TRP A 369 2.02 -25.05 9.80
N TRP A 370 3.02 -25.16 10.68
CA TRP A 370 2.82 -25.16 12.11
C TRP A 370 3.87 -24.33 12.82
N PHE A 371 3.49 -23.67 13.89
CA PHE A 371 4.40 -23.01 14.81
C PHE A 371 3.95 -23.18 16.26
N PRO A 372 4.90 -23.19 17.23
CA PRO A 372 4.55 -23.31 18.64
C PRO A 372 3.91 -22.01 19.16
N HIS A 373 2.81 -22.14 19.89
CA HIS A 373 2.12 -21.03 20.54
C HIS A 373 2.05 -21.19 22.07
N MET A 374 3.09 -21.81 22.66
CA MET A 374 3.23 -22.19 24.09
C MET A 374 2.26 -23.30 24.55
N TRP A 375 2.66 -24.13 25.51
CA TRP A 375 1.82 -25.24 25.99
C TRP A 375 0.46 -24.79 26.52
N SER A 376 0.45 -23.87 27.48
CA SER A 376 -0.77 -23.45 28.17
C SER A 376 -1.37 -22.14 27.66
N HIS A 377 -0.97 -21.65 26.49
CA HIS A 377 -1.35 -20.34 25.96
C HIS A 377 -1.14 -19.18 26.97
N MET A 378 -0.13 -19.28 27.85
CA MET A 378 0.14 -18.25 28.85
C MET A 378 1.18 -17.25 28.32
N GLN A 379 0.93 -15.96 28.56
CA GLN A 379 1.82 -14.88 28.15
C GLN A 379 3.21 -15.06 28.79
N PRO A 380 4.30 -15.00 28.01
CA PRO A 380 5.65 -15.29 28.51
C PRO A 380 6.12 -14.43 29.69
N HIS A 381 5.68 -13.18 29.80
CA HIS A 381 6.10 -12.30 30.88
C HIS A 381 5.43 -12.61 32.24
N LEU A 382 4.41 -13.46 32.25
CA LEU A 382 3.75 -13.91 33.50
C LEU A 382 4.56 -15.00 34.22
N PHE A 383 5.57 -15.57 33.56
CA PHE A 383 6.47 -16.54 34.17
C PHE A 383 7.53 -15.81 35.02
N HIS A 384 7.60 -16.17 36.30
CA HIS A 384 8.54 -15.55 37.22
C HIS A 384 9.97 -16.12 37.13
N ASN A 385 10.15 -17.27 36.47
CA ASN A 385 11.45 -17.91 36.30
C ASN A 385 11.58 -18.59 34.91
N GLU A 386 12.81 -18.60 34.39
CA GLU A 386 13.13 -19.14 33.05
C GLU A 386 12.88 -20.66 32.96
N SER A 387 12.99 -21.38 34.08
CA SER A 387 12.82 -22.84 34.11
C SER A 387 11.38 -23.26 33.83
N SER A 388 10.39 -22.58 34.40
CA SER A 388 8.97 -22.83 34.15
C SER A 388 8.59 -22.52 32.71
N LEU A 389 9.15 -21.46 32.12
CA LEU A 389 8.93 -21.13 30.71
C LEU A 389 9.51 -22.22 29.78
N LEU A 390 10.73 -22.69 30.08
CA LEU A 390 11.37 -23.79 29.36
C LEU A 390 10.54 -25.07 29.43
N GLU A 391 10.04 -25.43 30.61
CA GLU A 391 9.19 -26.61 30.81
C GLU A 391 7.93 -26.55 29.96
N GLN A 392 7.24 -25.40 29.92
CA GLN A 392 6.08 -25.21 29.04
C GLN A 392 6.44 -25.38 27.55
N MET A 393 7.59 -24.87 27.12
CA MET A 393 8.01 -25.04 25.73
C MET A 393 8.36 -26.50 25.40
N VAL A 394 8.96 -27.23 26.35
CA VAL A 394 9.30 -28.65 26.22
C VAL A 394 8.03 -29.48 26.09
N LEU A 395 7.04 -29.28 26.98
CA LEU A 395 5.75 -29.98 26.92
C LEU A 395 5.05 -29.77 25.57
N ASN A 396 5.05 -28.54 25.06
CA ASN A 396 4.46 -28.25 23.75
C ASN A 396 5.22 -28.93 22.60
N LYS A 397 6.54 -29.09 22.75
CA LYS A 397 7.37 -29.78 21.75
C LYS A 397 7.19 -31.29 21.79
N GLU A 398 7.05 -31.87 22.97
CA GLU A 398 6.75 -33.29 23.14
C GLU A 398 5.40 -33.64 22.52
N CYS A 399 4.38 -32.83 22.76
CA CYS A 399 3.08 -32.94 22.10
C CYS A 399 3.20 -32.88 20.56
N ALA A 400 3.96 -31.93 20.03
CA ALA A 400 4.20 -31.87 18.58
C ALA A 400 4.84 -33.16 18.04
N LEU A 401 5.85 -33.70 18.72
CA LEU A 401 6.50 -34.93 18.32
C LEU A 401 5.57 -36.15 18.40
N GLU A 402 4.73 -36.23 19.42
CA GLU A 402 3.74 -37.31 19.60
C GLU A 402 2.71 -37.32 18.45
N HIS A 403 2.30 -36.14 18.00
CA HIS A 403 1.31 -35.97 16.94
C HIS A 403 1.89 -35.73 15.54
N ASN A 404 3.21 -35.92 15.36
CA ASN A 404 3.93 -35.70 14.10
C ASN A 404 3.80 -34.27 13.52
N ILE A 405 3.59 -33.26 14.36
CA ILE A 405 3.65 -31.86 13.97
C ILE A 405 5.11 -31.47 13.71
N PRO A 406 5.45 -30.83 12.57
CA PRO A 406 6.82 -30.37 12.28
C PRO A 406 7.36 -29.41 13.35
N VAL A 407 8.63 -29.60 13.74
CA VAL A 407 9.28 -28.84 14.82
C VAL A 407 10.52 -28.04 14.38
N ASP A 408 10.77 -27.97 13.07
CA ASP A 408 11.99 -27.43 12.46
C ASP A 408 11.75 -26.14 11.64
N MET A 409 10.53 -25.59 11.65
CA MET A 409 10.17 -24.37 10.91
C MET A 409 10.95 -23.12 11.34
N GLY A 410 11.47 -23.08 12.57
CA GLY A 410 12.26 -21.95 13.07
C GLY A 410 11.47 -20.63 13.24
N TYR A 411 10.14 -20.69 13.20
CA TYR A 411 9.21 -19.58 13.41
C TYR A 411 8.32 -19.83 14.62
N ALA A 412 8.02 -18.78 15.38
CA ALA A 412 7.06 -18.83 16.49
C ALA A 412 6.38 -17.48 16.68
N VAL A 413 5.21 -17.51 17.31
CA VAL A 413 4.52 -16.32 17.82
C VAL A 413 4.19 -16.59 19.27
N ALA A 414 4.47 -15.64 20.16
CA ALA A 414 4.11 -15.77 21.57
C ALA A 414 2.62 -15.45 21.75
N PRO A 415 1.94 -16.08 22.73
CA PRO A 415 0.58 -15.69 23.13
C PRO A 415 0.45 -14.18 23.31
N HIS A 416 -0.51 -13.59 22.60
CA HIS A 416 -0.76 -12.14 22.55
C HIS A 416 0.45 -11.29 22.08
N HIS A 417 1.36 -11.86 21.28
CA HIS A 417 2.67 -11.27 20.92
C HIS A 417 3.53 -10.84 22.12
N SER A 418 3.20 -11.35 23.30
CA SER A 418 3.69 -10.77 24.54
C SER A 418 5.15 -11.15 24.81
N GLY A 419 5.95 -10.17 25.22
CA GLY A 419 7.37 -10.36 25.47
C GLY A 419 8.22 -10.47 24.21
N VAL A 420 7.62 -10.40 23.01
CA VAL A 420 8.36 -10.19 21.76
C VAL A 420 8.88 -8.76 21.74
N TYR A 421 7.99 -7.80 21.94
CA TYR A 421 8.30 -6.42 22.26
C TYR A 421 7.25 -5.87 23.24
N PRO A 422 7.63 -5.12 24.30
CA PRO A 422 9.00 -5.00 24.82
C PRO A 422 9.63 -6.36 25.09
N VAL A 423 10.94 -6.46 24.83
CA VAL A 423 11.66 -7.73 24.85
C VAL A 423 11.65 -8.35 26.25
N HIS A 424 11.10 -9.56 26.37
CA HIS A 424 11.21 -10.41 27.54
C HIS A 424 12.34 -11.43 27.33
N GLN A 425 13.50 -11.19 27.93
CA GLN A 425 14.73 -11.93 27.59
C GLN A 425 14.64 -13.46 27.80
N GLN A 426 13.86 -13.93 28.77
CA GLN A 426 13.70 -15.37 29.02
C GLN A 426 12.99 -16.07 27.86
N LEU A 427 12.04 -15.39 27.19
CA LEU A 427 11.34 -15.91 26.00
C LEU A 427 12.31 -16.25 24.88
N TYR A 428 13.17 -15.30 24.51
CA TYR A 428 14.13 -15.47 23.42
C TYR A 428 15.17 -16.55 23.71
N LYS A 429 15.59 -16.70 24.97
CA LYS A 429 16.49 -17.80 25.38
C LYS A 429 15.79 -19.15 25.27
N ALA A 430 14.57 -19.25 25.78
CA ALA A 430 13.80 -20.49 25.77
C ALA A 430 13.44 -20.93 24.34
N TRP A 431 12.98 -20.00 23.51
CA TRP A 431 12.69 -20.23 22.09
C TRP A 431 13.89 -20.78 21.33
N ARG A 432 15.07 -20.16 21.47
CA ARG A 432 16.28 -20.66 20.83
C ARG A 432 16.66 -22.05 21.34
N ARG A 433 16.60 -22.26 22.66
CA ARG A 433 17.05 -23.50 23.29
C ARG A 433 16.15 -24.70 22.95
N VAL A 434 14.83 -24.51 22.97
CA VAL A 434 13.87 -25.61 22.83
C VAL A 434 13.46 -25.80 21.37
N TRP A 435 13.15 -24.70 20.68
CA TRP A 435 12.54 -24.72 19.35
C TRP A 435 13.49 -24.29 18.23
N ASN A 436 14.69 -23.81 18.54
CA ASN A 436 15.63 -23.24 17.57
C ASN A 436 15.00 -22.12 16.72
N ILE A 437 14.18 -21.27 17.34
CA ILE A 437 13.52 -20.15 16.65
C ILE A 437 14.57 -19.17 16.13
N GLN A 438 14.34 -18.69 14.91
CA GLN A 438 15.15 -17.71 14.20
C GLN A 438 14.33 -16.48 13.80
N VAL A 439 13.02 -16.62 13.65
CA VAL A 439 12.10 -15.55 13.25
C VAL A 439 10.86 -15.57 14.13
N THR A 440 10.33 -14.40 14.46
CA THR A 440 9.03 -14.21 15.13
C THR A 440 8.34 -12.99 14.53
N SER A 441 7.07 -12.78 14.86
CA SER A 441 6.35 -11.56 14.50
C SER A 441 5.85 -10.80 15.74
N THR A 442 5.62 -9.50 15.58
CA THR A 442 5.06 -8.63 16.62
C THR A 442 4.03 -7.66 16.04
N GLU A 443 2.97 -7.38 16.81
CA GLU A 443 2.08 -6.25 16.56
C GLU A 443 2.68 -4.90 17.04
N GLU A 444 3.81 -4.94 17.74
CA GLU A 444 4.34 -3.86 18.54
C GLU A 444 5.80 -3.58 18.16
N TYR A 445 6.07 -2.69 17.20
CA TYR A 445 7.41 -2.09 17.09
C TYR A 445 7.47 -0.87 16.16
N PRO A 446 7.99 0.29 16.61
CA PRO A 446 8.56 0.57 17.94
C PRO A 446 7.50 0.89 19.02
N HIS A 447 6.21 0.87 18.66
CA HIS A 447 5.05 1.04 19.53
C HIS A 447 3.93 0.12 19.06
N LEU A 448 2.90 -0.09 19.89
CA LEU A 448 1.74 -0.92 19.55
C LEU A 448 1.03 -0.40 18.29
N LYS A 449 0.80 -1.29 17.31
CA LYS A 449 0.09 -1.03 16.04
C LYS A 449 0.64 0.19 15.29
N PRO A 450 1.93 0.17 14.94
CA PRO A 450 2.59 1.29 14.28
C PRO A 450 1.95 1.56 12.92
N ALA A 451 1.32 2.73 12.76
CA ALA A 451 0.79 3.18 11.48
C ALA A 451 1.91 3.56 10.50
N ARG A 452 3.09 3.94 11.02
CA ARG A 452 4.28 4.40 10.29
C ARG A 452 5.55 3.98 11.01
N TYR A 453 6.70 4.13 10.32
CA TYR A 453 8.02 3.78 10.85
C TYR A 453 8.14 2.34 11.37
N ARG A 454 7.39 1.43 10.73
CA ARG A 454 7.52 -0.01 10.97
C ARG A 454 8.96 -0.41 10.73
N LYS A 455 9.51 -1.11 11.71
CA LYS A 455 10.88 -1.61 11.69
C LYS A 455 10.88 -3.02 12.24
N GLY A 456 11.87 -3.80 11.83
CA GLY A 456 12.23 -5.01 12.52
C GLY A 456 13.42 -4.76 13.43
N PHE A 457 13.71 -5.71 14.31
CA PHE A 457 14.94 -5.73 15.07
C PHE A 457 15.47 -7.15 15.22
N ILE A 458 16.74 -7.27 15.59
CA ILE A 458 17.33 -8.56 15.90
C ILE A 458 17.68 -8.56 17.38
N HIS A 459 17.07 -9.45 18.14
CA HIS A 459 17.40 -9.68 19.55
C HIS A 459 17.74 -11.14 19.76
N ASN A 460 18.87 -11.41 20.41
CA ASN A 460 19.37 -12.76 20.63
C ASN A 460 19.24 -13.61 19.34
N SER A 461 19.82 -13.11 18.23
CA SER A 461 19.82 -13.72 16.89
C SER A 461 18.46 -14.19 16.34
N ILE A 462 17.36 -13.70 16.91
CA ILE A 462 16.00 -13.89 16.39
C ILE A 462 15.59 -12.59 15.72
N MET A 463 15.17 -12.68 14.46
CA MET A 463 14.62 -11.58 13.68
C MET A 463 13.15 -11.39 14.05
N VAL A 464 12.78 -10.16 14.36
CA VAL A 464 11.42 -9.74 14.72
C VAL A 464 10.91 -8.75 13.70
#